data_AF-A0A453JWF1-F1
#
_entry.id   AF-A0A453JWF1-F1
#
_cell.length_a   1.000
_cell.length_b   1.000
_cell.length_c   1.000
_cell.angle_alpha   90.00
_cell.angle_beta   90.00
_cell.angle_gamma   90.00
#
_symmetry.space_group_name_H-M   'P 1'
#
loop_
_entity.id
_entity.type
_entity.pdbx_description
1 polymer ?
#
loop_
_entity_poly.entity_id
_entity_poly.type
_entity_poly.pdbx_seq_one_letter_code
_entity_poly.pdbx_strand_id
1 'polypeptide(L)'
;MCLLTDRPIGRRMGTGIRCRGLWYMDREGLGQMGSPVFAAIVEERESGAMKHHYRMGHVSFDKMFQLFPDVMHGVDKNKLQCDACEFAKHTR
;
A
#
# COMPACT_ATOMS: atom_id res chain seq x y z
N MET A 1 -18.50 17.06 14.65
CA MET A 1 -19.10 16.34 13.51
C MET A 1 -19.61 17.39 12.54
N CYS A 2 -18.90 17.65 11.44
CA CYS A 2 -19.22 18.70 10.47
C CYS A 2 -19.59 18.07 9.14
N LEU A 3 -20.61 18.60 8.46
CA LEU A 3 -21.01 18.11 7.15
C LEU A 3 -20.10 18.67 6.08
N LEU A 4 -19.49 17.79 5.28
CA LEU A 4 -18.69 18.19 4.12
C LEU A 4 -19.56 18.06 2.88
N THR A 5 -19.84 19.19 2.26
CA THR A 5 -20.62 19.30 1.03
C THR A 5 -19.75 19.85 -0.08
N ASP A 6 -19.90 19.28 -1.27
CA ASP A 6 -19.32 19.84 -2.48
C ASP A 6 -20.14 21.07 -2.90
N ARG A 7 -19.51 22.25 -2.90
CA ARG A 7 -20.22 23.51 -3.23
C ARG A 7 -20.78 23.56 -4.66
N PRO A 8 -20.06 23.12 -5.70
CA PRO A 8 -20.60 23.20 -7.06
C PRO A 8 -21.75 22.21 -7.32
N ILE A 9 -21.75 21.02 -6.70
CA ILE A 9 -22.73 19.96 -7.00
C ILE A 9 -23.81 19.85 -5.91
N GLY A 10 -23.62 20.49 -4.75
CA GLY A 10 -24.52 20.41 -3.59
C GLY A 10 -24.58 19.01 -2.97
N ARG A 11 -23.74 18.08 -3.44
CA ARG A 11 -23.73 16.68 -3.00
C ARG A 11 -23.03 16.59 -1.65
N ARG A 12 -23.67 15.91 -0.70
CA ARG A 12 -23.04 15.56 0.58
C ARG A 12 -21.93 14.53 0.32
N MET A 13 -20.69 14.92 0.60
CA MET A 13 -19.50 14.08 0.39
C MET A 13 -19.22 13.21 1.62
N GLY A 14 -19.60 13.67 2.82
CA GLY A 14 -19.45 12.88 4.04
C GLY A 14 -19.57 13.73 5.30
N THR A 15 -19.21 13.13 6.42
CA THR A 15 -19.15 13.82 7.71
C THR A 15 -17.69 13.85 8.17
N GLY A 16 -17.22 14.97 8.70
CA GLY A 16 -15.84 15.16 9.15
C GLY A 16 -15.74 15.45 10.65
N ILE A 17 -14.69 14.93 11.29
CA ILE A 17 -14.32 15.26 12.67
C ILE A 17 -12.99 16.01 12.65
N ARG A 18 -12.93 17.14 13.35
CA ARG A 18 -11.69 17.90 13.52
C ARG A 18 -11.00 17.47 14.81
N CYS A 19 -9.77 16.98 14.71
CA CYS A 19 -8.98 16.57 15.88
C CYS A 19 -7.55 17.09 15.72
N ARG A 20 -7.03 17.80 16.74
CA ARG A 20 -5.66 18.36 16.77
C ARG A 20 -5.27 19.15 15.51
N GLY A 21 -6.20 19.92 14.95
CA GLY A 21 -5.96 20.74 13.76
C GLY A 21 -6.12 20.01 12.41
N LEU A 22 -6.28 18.68 12.41
CA LEU A 22 -6.49 17.87 11.22
C LEU A 22 -7.98 17.50 11.05
N TRP A 23 -8.40 17.25 9.81
CA TRP A 23 -9.75 16.81 9.46
C TRP A 23 -9.76 15.31 9.12
N TYR A 24 -10.62 14.55 9.78
CA TYR A 24 -10.82 13.12 9.58
C TYR A 24 -12.22 12.90 8.99
N MET A 25 -12.32 12.23 7.85
CA MET A 25 -13.60 11.89 7.24
C MET A 25 -14.15 10.59 7.84
N ASP A 26 -15.40 10.64 8.27
CA ASP A 26 -16.14 9.48 8.74
C ASP A 26 -16.45 8.57 7.55
N ARG A 27 -15.98 7.33 7.64
CA ARG A 27 -16.01 6.34 6.56
C ARG A 27 -17.20 5.41 6.78
N GLU A 28 -18.37 5.98 7.05
CA GLU A 28 -19.64 5.24 7.11
C GLU A 28 -20.01 4.78 5.70
N GLY A 29 -19.52 3.61 5.29
CA GLY A 29 -19.79 3.04 3.98
C GLY A 29 -18.81 1.96 3.50
N LEU A 30 -17.75 1.65 4.25
CA LEU A 30 -16.91 0.49 3.99
C LEU A 30 -17.08 -0.54 5.10
N GLY A 31 -18.27 -1.11 5.16
CA GLY A 31 -18.46 -2.40 5.77
C GLY A 31 -17.57 -3.40 5.04
N GLN A 32 -16.60 -3.97 5.77
CA GLN A 32 -15.78 -5.11 5.35
C GLN A 32 -14.71 -4.82 4.28
N MET A 33 -13.75 -3.95 4.55
CA MET A 33 -12.41 -4.12 3.97
C MET A 33 -11.38 -3.54 4.92
N GLY A 34 -10.28 -4.26 5.14
CA GLY A 34 -9.26 -3.95 6.14
C GLY A 34 -8.85 -2.48 6.15
N SER A 35 -8.53 -1.98 7.35
CA SER A 35 -8.17 -0.59 7.61
C SER A 35 -7.32 0.00 6.48
N PRO A 36 -7.70 1.13 5.85
CA PRO A 36 -6.93 1.75 4.77
C PRO A 36 -5.51 2.14 5.24
N VAL A 37 -5.32 2.31 6.54
CA VAL A 37 -4.01 2.50 7.16
C VAL A 37 -3.15 1.25 7.03
N PHE A 38 -3.73 0.05 7.22
CA PHE A 38 -3.02 -1.21 7.05
C PHE A 38 -2.65 -1.45 5.58
N ALA A 39 -3.55 -1.13 4.64
CA ALA A 39 -3.24 -1.19 3.21
C ALA A 39 -2.07 -0.27 2.83
N ALA A 40 -2.04 0.98 3.33
CA ALA A 40 -0.96 1.91 3.08
C ALA A 40 0.39 1.45 3.67
N ILE A 41 0.39 0.90 4.89
CA ILE A 41 1.62 0.38 5.53
C ILE A 41 2.14 -0.88 4.81
N VAL A 42 1.25 -1.71 4.27
CA VAL A 42 1.63 -2.89 3.47
C VAL A 42 2.22 -2.47 2.13
N GLU A 43 1.62 -1.48 1.46
CA GLU A 43 2.12 -0.89 0.21
C GLU A 43 3.52 -0.25 0.39
N GLU A 44 3.75 0.45 1.50
CA GLU A 44 5.07 1.03 1.82
C GLU A 44 6.15 -0.06 1.97
N ARG A 45 5.82 -1.18 2.62
CA ARG A 45 6.74 -2.30 2.82
C ARG A 45 7.07 -3.02 1.52
N GLU A 46 6.06 -3.29 0.68
CA GLU A 46 6.24 -3.86 -0.65
C GLU A 46 7.12 -2.97 -1.54
N SER A 47 6.92 -1.64 -1.47
CA SER A 47 7.75 -0.66 -2.16
C SER A 47 9.21 -0.68 -1.69
N GLY A 48 9.43 -0.84 -0.37
CA GLY A 48 10.76 -1.00 0.22
C GLY A 48 11.46 -2.27 -0.24
N ALA A 49 10.76 -3.41 -0.23
CA ALA A 49 11.27 -4.68 -0.72
C ALA A 49 11.62 -4.63 -2.22
N MET A 50 10.79 -3.98 -3.04
CA MET A 50 11.04 -3.82 -4.47
C MET A 50 12.27 -2.95 -4.76
N LYS A 51 12.46 -1.86 -4.00
CA LYS A 51 13.67 -1.03 -4.10
C LYS A 51 14.93 -1.82 -3.75
N HIS A 52 14.86 -2.69 -2.74
CA HIS A 52 15.97 -3.55 -2.36
C HIS A 52 16.29 -4.58 -3.45
N HIS A 53 15.25 -5.18 -4.04
CA HIS A 53 15.36 -6.10 -5.19
C HIS A 53 16.13 -5.47 -6.36
N TYR A 54 15.80 -4.23 -6.75
CA TYR A 54 16.52 -3.52 -7.82
C TYR A 54 17.99 -3.25 -7.49
N ARG A 55 18.26 -2.76 -6.27
CA ARG A 55 19.64 -2.43 -5.82
C ARG A 55 20.56 -3.65 -5.77
N MET A 56 20.00 -4.83 -5.52
CA MET A 56 20.74 -6.09 -5.47
C MET A 56 20.85 -6.79 -6.82
N GLY A 57 20.38 -6.19 -7.92
CA GLY A 57 20.47 -6.78 -9.25
C GLY A 57 19.47 -7.91 -9.47
N HIS A 58 18.23 -7.71 -9.01
CA HIS A 58 17.12 -8.62 -9.24
C HIS A 58 17.27 -10.01 -8.59
N VAL A 59 17.84 -10.07 -7.38
CA VAL A 59 17.91 -11.31 -6.59
C VAL A 59 16.50 -11.87 -6.38
N SER A 60 16.37 -13.21 -6.47
CA SER A 60 15.08 -13.88 -6.27
C SER A 60 14.48 -13.54 -4.90
N PHE A 61 13.16 -13.35 -4.86
CA PHE A 61 12.46 -12.99 -3.62
C PHE A 61 12.72 -14.00 -2.50
N ASP A 62 12.79 -15.30 -2.80
CA ASP A 62 13.10 -16.32 -1.78
C ASP A 62 14.48 -16.14 -1.14
N LYS A 63 15.49 -15.72 -1.91
CA LYS A 63 16.82 -15.41 -1.38
C LYS A 63 16.78 -14.11 -0.56
N MET A 64 16.02 -13.12 -0.98
CA MET A 64 15.81 -11.89 -0.20
C MET A 64 15.16 -12.17 1.16
N PHE A 65 14.19 -13.10 1.24
CA PHE A 65 13.59 -13.49 2.53
C PHE A 65 14.60 -14.13 3.50
N GLN A 66 15.62 -14.81 2.99
CA GLN A 66 16.67 -15.41 3.81
C GLN A 66 17.77 -14.41 4.19
N LEU A 67 18.16 -13.54 3.25
CA LEU A 67 19.27 -12.61 3.43
C LEU A 67 18.87 -11.32 4.17
N PHE A 68 17.63 -10.87 3.99
CA PHE A 68 17.14 -9.59 4.51
C PHE A 68 15.75 -9.76 5.17
N PRO A 69 15.65 -10.55 6.23
CA PRO A 69 14.38 -10.77 6.93
C PRO A 69 13.75 -9.46 7.40
N ASP A 70 14.55 -8.47 7.79
CA ASP A 70 14.08 -7.15 8.25
C ASP A 70 13.32 -6.38 7.17
N VAL A 71 13.79 -6.46 5.92
CA VAL A 71 13.19 -5.77 4.76
C VAL A 71 11.96 -6.52 4.26
N MET A 72 11.97 -7.85 4.38
CA MET A 72 10.89 -8.71 3.89
C MET A 72 9.81 -8.97 4.94
N HIS A 73 9.98 -8.49 6.17
CA HIS A 73 9.07 -8.74 7.27
C HIS A 73 7.68 -8.12 7.01
N GLY A 74 6.67 -8.99 6.93
CA GLY A 74 5.28 -8.58 6.69
C GLY A 74 4.98 -8.20 5.23
N VAL A 75 5.87 -8.52 4.30
CA VAL A 75 5.65 -8.36 2.86
C VAL A 75 4.93 -9.60 2.31
N ASP A 76 3.88 -9.40 1.53
CA ASP A 76 3.18 -10.49 0.85
C ASP A 76 3.91 -10.86 -0.45
N LYS A 77 4.38 -12.12 -0.52
CA LYS A 77 5.08 -12.65 -1.70
C LYS A 77 4.25 -12.54 -2.98
N ASN A 78 2.93 -12.68 -2.89
CA ASN A 78 2.06 -12.71 -4.08
C ASN A 78 1.95 -11.35 -4.78
N LYS A 79 2.26 -10.27 -4.04
CA LYS A 79 2.21 -8.90 -4.55
C LYS A 79 3.55 -8.40 -5.08
N LEU A 80 4.64 -9.13 -4.81
CA LEU A 80 5.96 -8.82 -5.35
C LEU A 80 6.07 -9.32 -6.79
N GLN A 81 5.76 -8.44 -7.73
CA GLN A 81 5.93 -8.71 -9.15
C GLN A 81 6.95 -7.74 -9.75
N CYS A 82 7.89 -8.28 -10.52
CA CYS A 82 8.90 -7.50 -11.21
C CYS A 82 8.89 -7.88 -12.69
N ASP A 83 8.45 -6.93 -13.51
CA ASP A 83 8.35 -7.07 -14.97
C ASP A 83 9.67 -7.54 -15.59
N ALA A 84 10.80 -6.95 -15.20
CA ALA A 84 12.12 -7.32 -15.72
C ALA A 84 12.45 -8.81 -15.45
N CYS A 85 12.12 -9.32 -14.26
CA CYS A 85 12.31 -10.72 -13.92
C CYS A 85 11.30 -11.63 -14.62
N GLU A 86 10.09 -11.17 -14.86
CA GLU A 86 9.07 -11.91 -15.59
C GLU A 86 9.43 -12.08 -17.05
N PHE A 87 9.87 -11.01 -17.71
CA PHE A 87 10.33 -11.05 -19.10
C PHE A 87 11.61 -11.88 -19.26
N ALA A 88 12.52 -11.85 -18.27
CA ALA A 88 13.73 -12.69 -18.30
C ALA A 88 13.44 -14.21 -18.23
N LYS A 89 12.28 -14.64 -17.74
CA LYS A 89 11.91 -16.07 -17.73
C LYS A 89 11.57 -16.62 -19.11
N HIS A 90 11.23 -15.74 -20.06
CA HIS A 90 10.72 -16.13 -21.38
C HIS A 90 11.79 -16.24 -22.47
N THR A 91 13.06 -15.95 -22.18
CA THR A 91 14.16 -16.03 -23.15
C THR A 91 14.83 -17.41 -23.17
N ARG A 92 14.05 -18.50 -23.21
CA ARG A 92 14.59 -19.86 -23.29
C ARG A 92 14.19 -20.59 -24.56
#